data_AF-A0A6M8VHT7-F1
#
_entry.id   AF-A0A6M8VHT7-F1
#
_cell.length_a   1.000
_cell.length_b   1.000
_cell.length_c   1.000
_cell.angle_alpha   90.00
_cell.angle_beta   90.00
_cell.angle_gamma   90.00
#
_symmetry.space_group_name_H-M   'P 1'
#
loop_
_entity.id
_entity.type
_entity.pdbx_description
1 polymer ?
#
loop_
_entity_poly.entity_id
_entity_poly.type
_entity_poly.pdbx_seq_one_letter_code
_entity_poly.pdbx_strand_id
1 'polypeptide(L)'
;MERIAKFESRSEAEERAAFLRSRGIAAHVTDMTSLRLNLAHQGRFRAALWAILPHQYEDAAALLADPEHQVEAPLSAEALARLEDQGGERARRAMLRGLLVIAVVLSALVALVVRFGG
;
A
#
# COMPACT_ATOMS: atom_id res chain seq x y z
N MET A 1 1.22 -7.78 6.68
CA MET A 1 1.82 -6.47 6.96
C MET A 1 1.56 -6.12 8.41
N GLU A 2 2.53 -5.49 9.06
CA GLU A 2 2.43 -5.07 10.47
C GLU A 2 2.83 -3.61 10.61
N ARG A 3 2.14 -2.88 11.51
CA ARG A 3 2.36 -1.44 11.66
C ARG A 3 3.57 -1.20 12.54
N ILE A 4 4.56 -0.49 12.02
CA ILE A 4 5.78 -0.15 12.76
C ILE A 4 5.55 1.12 13.59
N ALA A 5 5.13 2.21 12.94
CA ALA A 5 5.01 3.52 13.59
C ALA A 5 3.96 4.42 12.93
N LYS A 6 3.60 5.50 13.62
CA LYS A 6 2.73 6.57 13.12
C LYS A 6 3.50 7.89 13.10
N PHE A 7 3.23 8.71 12.10
CA PHE A 7 3.92 9.97 11.87
C PHE A 7 2.95 11.13 11.68
N GLU A 8 3.38 12.32 12.07
CA GLU A 8 2.57 13.54 12.01
C GLU A 8 2.45 14.09 10.59
N SER A 9 3.45 13.79 9.78
CA SER A 9 3.47 14.15 8.37
C SER A 9 3.69 12.91 7.51
N ARG A 10 3.13 12.95 6.31
CA ARG A 10 3.39 11.94 5.29
C ARG A 10 4.85 11.97 4.83
N SER A 11 5.45 13.17 4.74
CA SER A 11 6.85 13.35 4.34
C SER A 11 7.80 12.61 5.28
N GLU A 12 7.58 12.72 6.59
CA GLU A 12 8.39 12.03 7.59
C GLU A 12 8.24 10.51 7.47
N ALA A 13 7.01 10.01 7.29
CA ALA A 13 6.78 8.57 7.08
C ALA A 13 7.46 8.05 5.80
N GLU A 14 7.45 8.84 4.71
CA GLU A 14 8.10 8.50 3.45
C GLU A 14 9.62 8.50 3.57
N GLU A 15 10.21 9.45 4.29
CA GLU A 15 11.64 9.47 4.59
C GLU A 15 12.06 8.23 5.39
N ARG A 16 11.32 7.89 6.45
CA ARG A 16 11.58 6.67 7.23
C ARG A 16 11.39 5.40 6.40
N ALA A 17 10.41 5.36 5.51
CA ALA A 17 10.24 4.25 4.59
C ALA A 17 11.41 4.13 3.60
N ALA A 18 11.92 5.24 3.08
CA ALA A 18 13.08 5.25 2.20
C ALA A 18 14.34 4.74 2.90
N PHE A 19 14.54 5.13 4.16
CA PHE A 19 15.61 4.61 5.01
C PHE A 19 15.50 3.09 5.22
N LEU A 20 14.31 2.58 5.55
CA LEU A 20 14.11 1.13 5.69
C LEU A 20 14.36 0.39 4.38
N ARG A 21 13.91 0.93 3.24
CA ARG A 21 14.17 0.35 1.92
C ARG A 21 15.66 0.31 1.59
N SER A 22 16.43 1.35 1.92
CA SER A 22 17.88 1.36 1.67
C SER A 22 18.63 0.32 2.50
N ARG A 23 18.04 -0.13 3.62
CA ARG A 23 18.52 -1.25 4.45
C ARG A 23 17.94 -2.62 4.07
N GLY A 24 17.22 -2.72 2.95
CA GLY A 24 16.66 -3.98 2.47
C GLY A 24 15.33 -4.39 3.12
N ILE A 25 14.63 -3.47 3.78
CA ILE A 25 13.33 -3.73 4.39
C ILE A 25 12.19 -3.24 3.48
N ALA A 26 11.27 -4.14 3.17
CA ALA A 26 10.08 -3.82 2.39
C ALA A 26 9.06 -3.05 3.25
N ALA A 27 8.99 -1.73 3.05
CA ALA A 27 8.12 -0.84 3.81
C ALA A 27 7.05 -0.16 2.95
N HIS A 28 5.89 0.13 3.56
CA HIS A 28 4.78 0.85 2.91
C HIS A 28 4.25 1.96 3.81
N VAL A 29 3.89 3.10 3.21
CA VAL A 29 3.28 4.24 3.90
C VAL A 29 1.82 4.32 3.49
N THR A 30 0.93 4.35 4.49
CA THR A 30 -0.50 4.58 4.27
C THR A 30 -0.89 5.93 4.84
N ASP A 31 -1.64 6.69 4.07
CA ASP A 31 -2.25 7.93 4.53
C ASP A 31 -3.38 7.61 5.53
N MET A 32 -3.36 8.27 6.67
CA MET A 32 -4.41 8.15 7.70
C MET A 32 -5.45 9.28 7.59
N THR A 33 -5.30 10.16 6.60
CA THR A 33 -6.20 11.28 6.31
C THR A 33 -7.41 10.80 5.51
N SER A 34 -8.19 9.86 6.06
CA SER A 34 -9.47 9.49 5.46
C SER A 34 -10.46 10.65 5.63
N LEU A 35 -10.84 11.34 4.55
CA LEU A 35 -12.00 12.23 4.37
C LEU A 35 -12.86 12.43 5.64
N ARG A 36 -12.42 13.27 6.58
CA ARG A 36 -13.22 13.70 7.74
C ARG A 36 -13.52 15.17 7.59
N LEU A 37 -14.60 15.47 6.85
CA LEU A 37 -15.16 16.82 6.71
C LEU A 37 -15.61 17.44 8.06
N ASN A 38 -15.56 16.71 9.18
CA ASN A 38 -16.15 17.14 10.45
C ASN A 38 -15.32 16.85 11.73
N LEU A 39 -14.02 16.50 11.62
CA LEU A 39 -13.18 16.24 12.80
C LEU A 39 -11.82 16.93 12.71
N ALA A 40 -11.84 18.26 12.64
CA ALA A 40 -10.66 19.12 12.63
C ALA A 40 -9.72 18.99 13.86
N HIS A 41 -9.93 18.04 14.78
CA HIS A 41 -9.28 18.06 16.09
C HIS A 41 -8.77 16.73 16.67
N GLN A 42 -8.75 15.57 15.98
CA GLN A 42 -8.43 14.30 16.68
C GLN A 42 -7.44 13.32 16.04
N GLY A 43 -6.46 13.80 15.27
CA GLY A 43 -5.32 12.95 14.94
C GLY A 43 -4.06 13.75 14.68
N ARG A 44 -3.13 13.77 15.64
CA ARG A 44 -1.78 14.31 15.43
C ARG A 44 -1.04 13.57 14.30
N PHE A 45 -1.43 12.32 14.05
CA PHE A 45 -0.81 11.45 13.05
C PHE A 45 -1.57 11.48 11.71
N ARG A 46 -0.84 11.74 10.62
CA ARG A 46 -1.35 11.78 9.25
C ARG A 46 -0.93 10.58 8.41
N ALA A 47 0.08 9.82 8.84
CA ALA A 47 0.56 8.66 8.11
C ALA A 47 0.94 7.51 9.05
N ALA A 48 0.85 6.28 8.54
CA ALA A 48 1.35 5.09 9.20
C ALA A 48 2.37 4.37 8.31
N LEU A 49 3.43 3.87 8.93
CA LEU A 49 4.48 3.08 8.30
C LEU A 49 4.28 1.61 8.66
N TRP A 50 4.41 0.75 7.66
CA TRP A 50 4.14 -0.67 7.76
C TRP A 50 5.31 -1.49 7.22
N ALA A 51 5.63 -2.59 7.89
CA ALA A 51 6.46 -3.65 7.32
C ALA A 51 5.57 -4.51 6.42
N ILE A 52 5.93 -4.66 5.15
CA ILE A 52 5.17 -5.48 4.19
C ILE A 52 5.31 -6.95 4.59
N LEU A 53 6.54 -7.37 4.88
CA LEU A 53 6.90 -8.73 5.27
C LEU A 53 6.92 -8.86 6.80
N PRO A 54 6.13 -9.77 7.40
CA PRO A 54 6.06 -9.91 8.86
C PRO A 54 7.41 -10.20 9.53
N HIS A 55 8.25 -11.03 8.90
CA HIS A 55 9.56 -11.39 9.44
C HIS A 55 10.55 -10.21 9.51
N GLN A 56 10.31 -9.12 8.77
CA GLN A 56 11.16 -7.93 8.83
C GLN A 56 10.65 -6.90 9.86
N TYR A 57 9.55 -7.19 10.58
CA TYR A 57 8.95 -6.24 11.51
C TYR A 57 9.90 -5.86 12.66
N GLU A 58 10.54 -6.85 13.29
CA GLU A 58 11.44 -6.61 14.44
C GLU A 58 12.67 -5.81 14.01
N ASP A 59 13.30 -6.20 12.91
CA ASP A 59 14.42 -5.45 12.31
C ASP A 59 14.03 -4.02 11.92
N ALA A 60 12.81 -3.82 11.40
CA ALA A 60 12.33 -2.50 11.03
C ALA A 60 12.11 -1.61 12.25
N ALA A 61 11.55 -2.16 13.34
CA ALA A 61 11.37 -1.44 14.58
C ALA A 61 12.72 -1.10 15.23
N ALA A 62 13.67 -2.05 15.23
CA ALA A 62 15.02 -1.88 15.73
C ALA A 62 15.77 -0.79 14.94
N LEU A 63 15.72 -0.79 13.61
CA LEU A 63 16.36 0.24 12.76
C LEU A 63 15.82 1.66 12.97
N LEU A 64 14.54 1.80 13.32
CA LEU A 64 13.97 3.11 13.62
C LEU A 64 14.40 3.65 14.98
N ALA A 65 14.75 2.77 15.92
CA ALA A 65 15.25 3.12 17.25
C ALA A 65 16.78 3.30 17.25
N ASP A 66 17.49 2.43 16.54
CA ASP A 66 18.93 2.40 16.37
C ASP A 66 19.29 2.28 14.87
N PRO A 67 19.75 3.37 14.23
CA PRO A 67 20.17 3.35 12.83
C PRO A 67 21.31 2.38 12.51
N GLU A 68 22.08 1.95 13.49
CA GLU A 68 23.21 1.03 13.31
C GLU A 68 22.81 -0.45 13.40
N HIS A 69 21.53 -0.75 13.68
CA HIS A 69 21.00 -2.12 13.71
C HIS A 69 21.30 -2.86 12.40
N GLN A 70 21.78 -4.09 12.53
CA GLN A 70 22.03 -4.98 11.39
C GLN A 70 20.80 -5.83 11.11
N VAL A 71 20.23 -5.67 9.91
CA VAL A 71 19.09 -6.46 9.45
C VAL A 71 19.52 -7.91 9.25
N GLU A 72 18.79 -8.85 9.81
CA GLU A 72 19.14 -10.28 9.73
C GLU A 72 18.90 -10.85 8.32
N ALA A 73 17.79 -10.42 7.69
CA ALA A 73 17.38 -10.89 6.36
C ALA A 73 17.05 -9.72 5.41
N PRO A 74 18.05 -8.95 4.97
CA PRO A 74 17.83 -7.84 4.04
C PRO A 74 17.47 -8.37 2.65
N LEU A 75 16.48 -7.74 2.02
CA LEU A 75 16.17 -7.97 0.62
C LEU A 75 17.17 -7.24 -0.27
N SER A 76 17.53 -7.86 -1.39
CA SER A 76 18.25 -7.16 -2.47
C SER A 76 17.36 -6.12 -3.13
N ALA A 77 17.97 -5.11 -3.76
CA ALA A 77 17.24 -4.09 -4.52
C ALA A 77 16.34 -4.72 -5.61
N GLU A 78 16.81 -5.78 -6.27
CA GLU A 78 16.02 -6.53 -7.24
C GLU A 78 14.81 -7.23 -6.60
N ALA A 79 14.97 -7.81 -5.42
CA ALA A 79 13.88 -8.48 -4.71
C ALA A 79 12.82 -7.46 -4.25
N LEU A 80 13.24 -6.28 -3.77
CA LEU A 80 12.35 -5.16 -3.48
C LEU A 80 11.58 -4.71 -4.72
N ALA A 81 12.28 -4.48 -5.84
CA ALA A 81 11.64 -4.06 -7.09
C ALA A 81 10.61 -5.08 -7.59
N ARG A 82 10.93 -6.39 -7.51
CA ARG A 82 9.98 -7.46 -7.86
C ARG A 82 8.75 -7.48 -6.94
N LEU A 83 8.91 -7.19 -5.65
CA LEU A 83 7.78 -7.12 -4.72
C LEU A 83 6.83 -5.96 -5.05
N GLU A 84 7.38 -4.81 -5.46
CA GLU A 84 6.60 -3.66 -5.92
C GLU A 84 5.86 -3.97 -7.23
N ASP A 85 6.54 -4.59 -8.19
CA ASP A 85 5.98 -4.93 -9.51
C ASP A 85 4.87 -5.99 -9.44
N GLN A 86 5.04 -7.01 -8.57
CA GLN A 86 3.99 -8.01 -8.31
C GLN A 86 2.69 -7.40 -7.74
N GLY A 87 2.79 -6.26 -7.04
CA GLY A 87 1.61 -5.50 -6.60
C GLY A 87 0.86 -4.91 -7.79
N GLY A 88 1.60 -4.27 -8.72
CA GLY A 88 1.05 -3.66 -9.93
C GLY A 88 0.33 -4.64 -10.84
N GLU A 89 0.94 -5.80 -11.10
CA GLU A 89 0.37 -6.83 -11.98
C GLU A 89 -0.89 -7.52 -11.42
N ARG A 90 -1.03 -7.59 -10.09
CA ARG A 90 -2.28 -8.08 -9.46
C ARG A 90 -3.39 -7.04 -9.57
N ALA A 91 -3.10 -5.77 -9.32
CA ALA A 91 -4.08 -4.68 -9.43
C ALA A 91 -4.59 -4.52 -10.88
N ARG A 92 -3.68 -4.57 -11.85
CA ARG A 92 -4.01 -4.48 -13.28
C ARG A 92 -4.94 -5.60 -13.74
N ARG A 93 -4.68 -6.85 -13.31
CA ARG A 93 -5.55 -8.01 -13.60
C ARG A 93 -6.94 -7.88 -12.97
N ALA A 94 -7.01 -7.39 -11.73
CA ALA A 94 -8.30 -7.15 -11.07
C ALA A 94 -9.11 -6.07 -11.80
N MET A 95 -8.47 -4.98 -12.22
CA MET A 95 -9.11 -3.89 -12.96
C MET A 95 -9.63 -4.36 -14.33
N LEU A 96 -8.83 -5.11 -15.09
CA LEU A 96 -9.25 -5.67 -16.38
C LEU A 96 -10.44 -6.63 -16.24
N ARG A 97 -10.45 -7.48 -15.21
CA ARG A 97 -11.59 -8.35 -14.91
C ARG A 97 -12.85 -7.55 -14.57
N GLY A 98 -12.73 -6.53 -13.73
CA GLY A 98 -13.86 -5.66 -13.39
C GLY A 98 -14.45 -4.96 -14.61
N LEU A 99 -13.59 -4.42 -15.49
CA LEU A 99 -14.01 -3.78 -16.73
C LEU A 99 -14.79 -4.73 -17.64
N LEU A 100 -14.32 -5.97 -17.80
CA LEU A 100 -15.00 -6.98 -18.61
C LEU A 100 -16.38 -7.35 -18.05
N VAL A 101 -16.50 -7.49 -16.72
CA VAL A 101 -17.80 -7.76 -16.08
C VAL A 101 -18.79 -6.61 -16.34
N ILE A 102 -18.36 -5.36 -16.19
CA ILE A 102 -19.20 -4.19 -16.48
C ILE A 102 -19.62 -4.18 -17.95
N ALA A 103 -18.70 -4.46 -18.87
CA ALA A 103 -19.00 -4.49 -20.30
C ALA A 103 -20.08 -5.55 -20.62
N VAL A 104 -19.96 -6.77 -20.08
CA VAL A 104 -20.95 -7.83 -20.29
C VAL A 104 -22.33 -7.44 -19.73
N VAL A 105 -22.39 -6.84 -18.54
CA VAL A 105 -23.64 -6.38 -17.93
C VAL A 105 -24.31 -5.30 -18.78
N LEU A 106 -23.55 -4.32 -19.26
CA LEU A 106 -24.06 -3.27 -20.15
C LEU A 106 -24.56 -3.84 -21.48
N SER A 107 -23.82 -4.77 -22.08
CA SER A 107 -24.26 -5.45 -23.31
C SER A 107 -25.55 -6.23 -23.11
N ALA A 108 -25.69 -6.93 -21.97
CA ALA A 108 -26.91 -7.65 -21.63
C ALA A 108 -28.10 -6.71 -21.40
N LEU A 109 -27.89 -5.57 -20.73
CA LEU A 109 -28.90 -4.53 -20.53
C LEU A 109 -29.37 -3.93 -21.86
N VAL A 110 -28.44 -3.60 -22.77
CA VAL A 110 -28.79 -3.09 -24.11
C VAL A 110 -29.61 -4.12 -24.88
N ALA A 111 -29.19 -5.40 -24.87
CA ALA A 111 -29.94 -6.47 -25.51
C ALA A 111 -31.35 -6.66 -24.92
N LEU A 112 -31.49 -6.49 -23.60
CA LEU A 112 -32.77 -6.52 -22.91
C LEU A 112 -33.68 -5.37 -23.37
N VAL A 113 -33.15 -4.14 -23.37
CA VAL A 113 -33.90 -2.94 -23.80
C VAL A 113 -34.37 -3.08 -25.25
N VAL A 114 -33.49 -3.54 -26.16
CA VAL A 114 -33.85 -3.76 -27.57
C VAL A 114 -34.93 -4.84 -27.70
N ARG A 115 -34.88 -5.91 -26.89
CA ARG A 115 -35.83 -7.02 -26.96
C ARG A 115 -37.21 -6.69 -26.38
N PHE A 116 -37.30 -5.79 -25.42
CA PHE A 116 -38.56 -5.45 -24.74
C PHE A 116 -39.12 -4.06 -25.07
N GLY A 117 -38.34 -3.19 -25.72
CA GLY A 117 -38.74 -1.85 -26.14
C GLY A 117 -38.95 -1.67 -27.65
N GLY A 118 -38.77 -2.73 -28.44
CA GLY A 118 -39.00 -2.76 -29.90
C GLY A 118 -40.27 -3.50 -30.29
#